data_AF-A0A6I3AQK5-F1
#
_entry.id   AF-A0A6I3AQK5-F1
#
_cell.length_a   1.000
_cell.length_b   1.000
_cell.length_c   1.000
_cell.angle_alpha   90.00
_cell.angle_beta   90.00
_cell.angle_gamma   90.00
#
_symmetry.space_group_name_H-M   'P 1'
#
loop_
_entity.id
_entity.type
_entity.pdbx_description
1 polymer ?
#
loop_
_entity_poly.entity_id
_entity_poly.type
_entity_poly.pdbx_seq_one_letter_code
_entity_poly.pdbx_strand_id
1 'polypeptide(L)'
;MTQTEGTKPNASTPAERAKKNIFTRSALFVRQVISELRKVIWPTRKELIAYTTVVLVFVLIMAGIIAGLDYIFTKGVLFIFG
;
A
#
# COMPACT_ATOMS: atom_id res chain seq x y z
N MET A 1 8.29 -60.98 17.33
CA MET A 1 7.30 -59.93 17.63
C MET A 1 7.94 -59.07 18.70
N THR A 2 8.35 -57.81 18.53
CA THR A 2 7.83 -56.70 17.73
C THR A 2 8.92 -55.65 17.47
N GLN A 3 8.82 -55.05 16.29
CA GLN A 3 9.24 -53.72 15.82
C GLN A 3 10.63 -53.11 16.10
N THR A 4 11.31 -52.92 14.97
CA THR A 4 12.22 -51.84 14.60
C THR A 4 11.72 -50.44 14.99
N GLU A 5 12.47 -49.70 15.81
CA GLU A 5 12.37 -48.23 15.86
C GLU A 5 13.54 -47.62 15.11
N GLY A 6 13.28 -47.23 13.85
CA GLY A 6 14.19 -46.45 13.04
C GLY A 6 14.30 -45.03 13.57
N THR A 7 15.33 -44.76 14.37
CA THR A 7 15.80 -43.41 14.66
C THR A 7 16.45 -42.85 13.39
N LYS A 8 15.71 -42.01 12.66
CA LYS A 8 16.23 -41.26 11.50
C LYS A 8 17.17 -40.17 12.02
N PRO A 9 18.49 -40.19 11.72
CA PRO A 9 19.32 -39.03 11.99
C PRO A 9 19.01 -37.99 10.93
N ASN A 10 18.40 -36.87 11.34
CA ASN A 10 18.22 -35.71 10.47
C ASN A 10 19.59 -35.07 10.21
N ALA A 11 20.32 -35.62 9.24
CA ALA A 11 21.53 -35.04 8.69
C ALA A 11 21.17 -34.10 7.54
N SER A 12 20.56 -32.96 7.87
CA SER A 12 20.43 -31.84 6.92
C SER A 12 21.82 -31.46 6.39
N THR A 13 22.05 -31.59 5.09
CA THR A 13 23.34 -31.31 4.46
C THR A 13 23.79 -29.85 4.71
N PRO A 14 25.10 -29.53 4.70
CA PRO A 14 25.59 -28.16 5.00
C PRO A 14 24.97 -27.08 4.09
N ALA A 15 24.69 -27.43 2.83
CA ALA A 15 24.02 -26.55 1.87
C ALA A 15 22.55 -26.27 2.23
N GLU A 16 21.85 -27.27 2.78
CA GLU A 16 20.46 -27.15 3.22
C GLU A 16 20.34 -26.35 4.52
N ARG A 17 21.32 -26.49 5.43
CA ARG A 17 21.46 -25.60 6.60
C ARG A 17 21.73 -24.16 6.19
N ALA A 18 22.59 -23.92 5.19
CA ALA A 18 22.87 -22.57 4.69
C ALA A 18 21.64 -21.92 4.04
N LYS A 19 20.89 -22.65 3.20
CA LYS A 19 19.60 -22.20 2.65
C LYS A 19 18.58 -21.92 3.75
N LYS A 20 18.44 -22.81 4.75
CA LYS A 20 17.55 -22.60 5.90
C LYS A 20 17.96 -21.35 6.69
N ASN A 21 19.25 -21.09 6.86
CA ASN A 21 19.76 -19.92 7.57
C ASN A 21 19.44 -18.60 6.84
N ILE A 22 19.56 -18.58 5.50
CA ILE A 22 19.18 -17.43 4.68
C ILE A 22 17.66 -17.22 4.70
N PHE A 23 16.88 -18.29 4.53
CA PHE A 23 15.41 -18.22 4.58
C PHE A 23 14.90 -17.77 5.96
N THR A 24 15.54 -18.22 7.03
CA THR A 24 15.22 -17.81 8.40
C THR A 24 15.52 -16.33 8.62
N ARG A 25 16.64 -15.81 8.10
CA ARG A 25 16.97 -14.38 8.15
C ARG A 25 15.96 -13.51 7.40
N SER A 26 15.58 -13.90 6.18
CA SER A 26 14.56 -13.17 5.40
C SER A 26 13.19 -13.18 6.07
N ALA A 27 12.79 -14.33 6.65
CA ALA A 27 11.55 -14.43 7.40
C ALA A 27 11.55 -13.55 8.67
N LEU A 28 12.68 -13.44 9.36
CA LEU A 28 12.84 -12.53 10.50
C LEU A 28 12.75 -11.05 10.08
N PHE A 29 13.36 -10.68 8.95
CA PHE A 29 13.27 -9.33 8.39
C PHE A 29 11.82 -8.94 8.06
N VAL A 30 11.08 -9.80 7.34
CA VAL A 30 9.67 -9.55 7.01
C VAL A 30 8.83 -9.41 8.29
N ARG A 31 9.09 -10.25 9.29
CA ARG A 31 8.41 -10.17 10.59
C ARG A 31 8.71 -8.87 11.34
N GLN A 32 9.93 -8.34 11.24
CA GLN A 32 10.29 -7.02 11.76
C GLN A 32 9.59 -5.88 11.01
N VAL A 33 9.57 -5.92 9.68
CA VAL A 33 8.87 -4.91 8.84
C VAL A 33 7.38 -4.85 9.19
N ILE A 34 6.71 -6.00 9.32
CA ILE A 34 5.30 -6.06 9.73
C ILE A 34 5.10 -5.49 11.15
N SER A 35 6.04 -5.74 12.06
CA SER A 35 6.00 -5.20 13.41
C SER A 35 6.16 -3.68 13.44
N GLU A 36 6.94 -3.10 12.53
CA GLU A 36 7.13 -1.66 12.41
C GLU A 36 5.96 -0.99 11.66
N LEU A 37 5.44 -1.62 10.60
CA LEU A 37 4.25 -1.17 9.87
C LEU A 37 2.98 -1.17 10.73
N ARG A 38 2.92 -1.99 11.80
CA ARG A 38 1.86 -1.91 12.80
C ARG A 38 1.95 -0.68 13.71
N LYS A 39 3.11 -0.04 13.80
CA LYS A 39 3.29 1.23 14.52
C LYS A 39 2.89 2.44 13.68
N VAL A 40 2.80 2.27 12.37
CA VAL A 40 2.17 3.28 11.51
C VAL A 40 0.71 3.32 11.94
N ILE A 41 0.30 4.45 12.50
CA ILE A 41 -1.05 4.67 12.98
C ILE A 41 -1.95 4.61 11.75
N TRP A 42 -2.58 3.47 11.51
CA TRP A 42 -3.48 3.33 10.38
C TRP A 42 -4.71 4.19 10.68
N PRO A 43 -4.92 5.25 9.89
CA PRO A 43 -5.93 6.24 10.17
C PRO A 43 -7.29 5.57 10.29
N THR A 44 -8.11 6.06 11.21
CA THR A 44 -9.46 5.51 11.40
C THR A 44 -10.30 5.79 10.15
N ARG A 45 -11.28 4.93 9.85
CA ARG A 45 -12.14 5.10 8.66
C ARG A 45 -12.79 6.49 8.58
N LYS A 46 -13.05 7.12 9.74
CA LYS A 46 -13.61 8.47 9.85
C LYS A 46 -12.64 9.54 9.36
N GLU A 47 -11.36 9.44 9.71
CA GLU A 47 -10.33 10.37 9.24
C GLU A 47 -10.12 10.24 7.74
N LEU A 48 -10.08 9.00 7.22
CA LEU A 48 -9.94 8.76 5.79
C LEU A 48 -11.09 9.41 5.01
N ILE A 49 -12.34 9.24 5.46
CA ILE A 49 -13.51 9.85 4.83
C ILE A 49 -13.45 11.38 4.93
N ALA A 50 -13.02 11.94 6.06
CA ALA A 50 -12.89 13.39 6.20
C ALA A 50 -11.87 13.96 5.21
N TYR A 51 -10.69 13.34 5.08
CA TYR A 51 -9.66 13.80 4.15
C TYR A 51 -10.11 13.67 2.69
N THR A 52 -10.72 12.55 2.31
CA THR A 52 -11.21 12.39 0.94
C THR A 52 -12.36 13.35 0.63
N THR A 53 -13.24 13.63 1.59
CA THR A 53 -14.35 14.59 1.43
C THR A 53 -13.82 16.00 1.19
N VAL A 54 -12.83 16.45 1.97
CA VAL A 54 -12.22 17.78 1.79
C VAL A 54 -11.61 17.90 0.39
N VAL A 55 -10.86 16.90 -0.06
CA VAL A 55 -10.28 16.87 -1.41
C VAL A 55 -11.37 16.91 -2.48
N LEU A 56 -12.44 16.16 -2.30
CA LEU A 56 -13.54 16.08 -3.27
C LEU A 56 -14.27 17.42 -3.40
N VAL A 57 -14.56 18.09 -2.28
CA VAL A 57 -15.13 19.45 -2.26
C VAL A 57 -14.19 20.44 -2.94
N PHE A 58 -12.89 20.39 -2.64
CA PHE A 58 -11.90 21.26 -3.25
C PHE A 58 -11.82 21.10 -4.78
N VAL A 59 -11.79 19.85 -5.25
CA VAL A 59 -11.79 19.53 -6.69
C VAL A 59 -13.05 20.05 -7.37
N LEU A 60 -14.23 19.91 -6.75
CA LEU A 60 -15.49 20.44 -7.30
C LEU A 60 -15.49 21.96 -7.42
N ILE A 61 -14.94 22.67 -6.43
CA ILE A 61 -14.80 24.13 -6.48
C ILE A 61 -13.89 24.54 -7.64
N MET A 62 -12.71 23.91 -7.75
CA MET A 62 -11.76 24.22 -8.83
C MET A 62 -12.35 23.90 -10.20
N ALA A 63 -13.03 22.77 -10.35
CA ALA A 63 -13.74 22.41 -11.58
C ALA A 63 -14.83 23.44 -11.91
N GLY A 64 -15.58 23.92 -10.93
CA GLY A 64 -16.60 24.96 -11.11
C GLY A 64 -16.00 26.30 -11.55
N ILE A 65 -14.88 26.73 -10.96
CA ILE A 65 -14.17 27.95 -11.35
C ILE A 65 -13.64 27.83 -12.78
N ILE A 66 -12.97 26.72 -13.11
CA ILE A 66 -12.42 26.47 -14.45
C ILE A 66 -13.56 26.46 -15.48
N ALA A 67 -14.62 25.69 -15.25
CA ALA A 67 -15.76 25.63 -16.14
C ALA A 67 -16.45 27.00 -16.32
N GLY A 68 -16.56 27.78 -15.25
CA GLY A 68 -17.09 29.15 -15.31
C GLY A 68 -16.22 30.08 -16.14
N LEU A 69 -14.90 30.03 -15.94
CA LEU A 69 -13.94 30.80 -16.72
C LEU A 69 -13.96 30.37 -18.19
N ASP A 70 -13.93 29.07 -18.48
CA ASP A 70 -14.02 28.53 -19.84
C ASP A 70 -15.29 28.99 -20.55
N TYR A 71 -16.42 29.06 -19.84
CA TYR A 71 -17.67 29.58 -20.38
C TYR A 71 -17.57 31.06 -20.74
N ILE A 72 -17.01 31.88 -19.83
CA ILE A 72 -16.80 33.31 -20.05
C ILE A 72 -15.85 33.55 -21.21
N PHE A 73 -14.71 32.85 -21.26
CA PHE A 73 -13.75 32.95 -22.35
C PHE A 73 -14.35 32.53 -23.68
N THR A 74 -15.12 31.44 -23.71
CA THR A 74 -15.79 30.97 -24.93
C THR A 74 -16.73 32.05 -25.47
N LYS A 75 -17.56 32.65 -24.60
CA LYS A 75 -18.47 33.74 -24.99
C LYS A 75 -17.72 35.01 -25.39
N GLY A 76 -16.67 35.38 -24.68
CA GLY A 76 -15.86 36.57 -24.96
C GLY A 76 -15.11 36.47 -26.29
N VAL A 77 -14.49 35.32 -26.57
CA VAL A 77 -13.82 35.05 -27.84
C VAL A 77 -14.83 35.05 -29.00
N LEU A 78 -15.98 34.39 -28.83
CA LEU A 78 -17.06 34.43 -29.84
C LEU A 78 -17.59 35.84 -30.10
N PHE A 79 -17.62 36.72 -29.10
CA PHE A 79 -18.06 38.11 -29.27
C PHE A 79 -17.01 38.99 -29.97
N ILE A 80 -15.72 38.70 -29.78
CA ILE A 80 -14.62 39.48 -30.37
C ILE A 80 -14.30 39.02 -31.80
N PHE A 81 -14.35 37.71 -32.05
CA PHE A 81 -13.94 37.09 -33.32
C PHE A 81 -15.10 36.56 -34.18
N GLY A 82 -16.31 36.50 -33.63
CA GLY A 82 -17.55 36.25 -34.38
C GLY A 82 -18.15 37.55 -34.89
#